data_AF-A0A533RS43-F1
#
_entry.id   AF-A0A533RS43-F1
#
_cell.length_a   1.000
_cell.length_b   1.000
_cell.length_c   1.000
_cell.angle_alpha   90.00
_cell.angle_beta   90.00
_cell.angle_gamma   90.00
#
_symmetry.space_group_name_H-M   'P 1'
#
loop_
_entity.id
_entity.type
_entity.pdbx_description
1 polymer ?
#
loop_
_entity_poly.entity_id
_entity_poly.type
_entity_poly.pdbx_seq_one_letter_code
_entity_poly.pdbx_strand_id
1 'polypeptide(L)'
;HYVLDKLILPVLKDFAPEIVINSAGQDNHYTDPLANMKVSAQGYARLNEKLKPDIAVLEGGYAVETALPYVNTGIILAMAGLDYSRVVEPDYNPERLRQTPEKTARIKEIVEELAGIWQHRDDLDIEALVKQKRFFERQRDIYYDTDGINEYQVERVKLCNECAGYMTIASQAFHHNGLRNHIFAISVPFEACLKCQDEAVVAYMEACESKMYNYVYLQDRVNDVYKGYNFGKKSEWEEI
;
A
#
# COMPACT_ATOMS: atom_id res chain seq x y z
N HIS A 1 13.52 4.88 -16.78
CA HIS A 1 12.64 4.44 -15.68
C HIS A 1 11.21 4.82 -16.00
N TYR A 2 10.56 4.10 -16.94
CA TYR A 2 9.31 4.54 -17.57
C TYR A 2 8.18 4.84 -16.58
N VAL A 3 7.95 3.93 -15.62
CA VAL A 3 6.90 4.09 -14.60
C VAL A 3 7.13 5.34 -13.74
N LEU A 4 8.38 5.57 -13.31
CA LEU A 4 8.75 6.78 -12.57
C LEU A 4 8.46 8.04 -13.39
N ASP A 5 8.92 8.06 -14.64
CA ASP A 5 8.85 9.23 -15.52
C ASP A 5 7.41 9.55 -15.98
N LYS A 6 6.54 8.53 -16.13
CA LYS A 6 5.21 8.67 -16.75
C LYS A 6 4.03 8.55 -15.80
N LEU A 7 4.23 8.03 -14.60
CA LEU A 7 3.18 7.90 -13.61
C LEU A 7 3.57 8.58 -12.29
N ILE A 8 4.65 8.14 -11.67
CA ILE A 8 4.97 8.54 -10.29
C ILE A 8 5.34 10.02 -10.20
N LEU A 9 6.27 10.53 -11.02
CA LEU A 9 6.67 11.94 -10.97
C LEU A 9 5.51 12.90 -11.32
N PRO A 10 4.67 12.64 -12.35
CA PRO A 10 3.46 13.43 -12.58
C PRO A 10 2.51 13.44 -11.38
N VAL A 11 2.24 12.28 -10.77
CA VAL A 11 1.37 12.15 -9.58
C VAL A 11 1.95 12.94 -8.41
N LEU A 12 3.25 12.80 -8.12
CA LEU A 12 3.90 13.56 -7.04
C LEU A 12 3.87 15.07 -7.30
N LYS A 13 4.04 15.50 -8.55
CA LYS A 13 3.97 16.92 -8.90
C LYS A 13 2.58 17.51 -8.65
N ASP A 14 1.53 16.76 -9.00
CA ASP A 14 0.13 17.16 -8.81
C ASP A 14 -0.29 17.09 -7.33
N PHE A 15 0.14 16.05 -6.62
CA PHE A 15 -0.10 15.87 -5.18
C PHE A 15 0.64 16.91 -4.32
N ALA A 16 1.79 17.39 -4.79
CA ALA A 16 2.62 18.40 -4.13
C ALA A 16 2.92 18.09 -2.64
N PRO A 17 3.54 16.93 -2.34
CA PRO A 17 3.84 16.55 -0.96
C PRO A 17 4.87 17.50 -0.34
N GLU A 18 4.75 17.71 0.97
CA GLU A 18 5.74 18.44 1.77
C GLU A 18 7.01 17.61 2.02
N ILE A 19 6.89 16.29 2.02
CA ILE A 19 7.99 15.35 2.24
C ILE A 19 7.80 14.07 1.40
N VAL A 20 8.88 13.56 0.82
CA VAL A 20 8.93 12.29 0.09
C VAL A 20 9.78 11.30 0.86
N ILE A 21 9.13 10.26 1.40
CA ILE A 21 9.78 9.14 2.07
C ILE A 21 9.79 7.94 1.12
N ASN A 22 10.99 7.47 0.76
CA ASN A 22 11.19 6.31 -0.09
C ASN A 22 11.51 5.08 0.77
N SER A 23 10.57 4.14 0.86
CA SER A 23 10.79 2.80 1.42
C SER A 23 11.63 2.00 0.40
N ALA A 24 12.95 2.06 0.56
CA ALA A 24 13.95 1.72 -0.44
C ALA A 24 14.37 0.24 -0.35
N GLY A 25 13.39 -0.67 -0.50
CA GLY A 25 13.64 -2.11 -0.62
C GLY A 25 14.53 -2.46 -1.82
N GLN A 26 15.42 -3.42 -1.62
CA GLN A 26 16.53 -3.76 -2.51
C GLN A 26 16.40 -5.16 -3.14
N ASP A 27 15.31 -5.86 -2.82
CA ASP A 27 15.01 -7.24 -3.23
C ASP A 27 14.71 -7.39 -4.73
N ASN A 28 14.45 -6.29 -5.45
CA ASN A 28 14.32 -6.31 -6.91
C ASN A 28 15.67 -6.27 -7.67
N HIS A 29 16.79 -6.30 -6.94
CA HIS A 29 18.13 -6.39 -7.53
C HIS A 29 18.30 -7.69 -8.34
N TYR A 30 19.09 -7.65 -9.41
CA TYR A 30 19.22 -8.80 -10.31
C TYR A 30 19.93 -10.04 -9.73
N THR A 31 20.63 -9.88 -8.60
CA THR A 31 21.23 -10.99 -7.85
C THR A 31 20.40 -11.42 -6.64
N ASP A 32 19.29 -10.75 -6.36
CA ASP A 32 18.45 -11.10 -5.21
C ASP A 32 17.73 -12.45 -5.46
N PRO A 33 17.72 -13.35 -4.46
CA PRO A 33 17.17 -14.69 -4.63
C PRO A 33 15.63 -14.76 -4.61
N LEU A 34 14.94 -13.72 -4.14
CA LEU A 34 13.49 -13.79 -3.90
C LEU A 34 12.66 -13.23 -5.05
N ALA A 35 12.90 -11.98 -5.45
CA ALA A 35 11.99 -11.31 -6.39
C ALA A 35 12.25 -11.65 -7.86
N ASN A 36 13.45 -12.16 -8.19
CA ASN A 36 13.86 -12.51 -9.56
C ASN A 36 13.62 -11.37 -10.58
N MET A 37 13.84 -10.14 -10.14
CA MET A 37 13.80 -8.94 -10.97
C MET A 37 15.19 -8.62 -11.53
N LYS A 38 15.34 -7.50 -12.26
CA LYS A 38 16.54 -7.22 -13.07
C LYS A 38 17.05 -5.79 -12.93
N VAL A 39 16.99 -5.24 -11.72
CA VAL A 39 17.45 -3.87 -11.43
C VAL A 39 18.89 -3.91 -10.95
N SER A 40 19.73 -3.00 -11.44
CA SER A 40 21.11 -2.81 -10.98
C SER A 40 21.24 -1.61 -10.03
N ALA A 41 22.36 -1.51 -9.32
CA ALA A 41 22.77 -0.38 -8.50
C ALA A 41 22.69 0.95 -9.26
N GLN A 42 23.12 1.00 -10.52
CA GLN A 42 22.92 2.16 -11.40
C GLN A 42 21.43 2.47 -11.63
N GLY A 43 20.59 1.44 -11.74
CA GLY A 43 19.15 1.56 -11.80
C GLY A 43 18.58 2.24 -10.56
N TYR A 44 19.00 1.81 -9.36
CA TYR A 44 18.61 2.40 -8.07
C TYR A 44 19.10 3.84 -7.89
N ALA A 45 20.36 4.11 -8.24
CA ALA A 45 20.94 5.44 -8.16
C ALA A 45 20.15 6.43 -9.04
N ARG A 46 19.87 6.06 -10.29
CA ARG A 46 19.06 6.88 -11.20
C ARG A 46 17.61 7.05 -10.74
N LEU A 47 17.02 6.05 -10.08
CA LEU A 47 15.70 6.19 -9.45
C LEU A 47 15.73 7.31 -8.40
N ASN A 48 16.72 7.29 -7.51
CA ASN A 48 16.84 8.27 -6.43
C ASN A 48 17.25 9.66 -6.92
N GLU A 49 18.12 9.76 -7.93
CA GLU A 49 18.47 11.03 -8.58
C GLU A 49 17.24 11.73 -9.17
N LYS A 50 16.33 10.95 -9.76
CA LYS A 50 15.10 11.47 -10.37
C LYS A 50 13.99 11.73 -9.36
N LEU A 51 13.78 10.80 -8.44
CA LEU A 51 12.75 10.88 -7.41
C LEU A 51 13.06 11.99 -6.40
N LYS A 52 14.35 12.17 -6.07
CA LYS A 52 14.86 13.10 -5.06
C LYS A 52 14.09 12.99 -3.72
N PRO A 53 14.04 11.80 -3.11
CA PRO A 53 13.37 11.66 -1.83
C PRO A 53 14.11 12.44 -0.74
N ASP A 54 13.36 12.96 0.22
CA ASP A 54 13.92 13.62 1.40
C ASP A 54 14.52 12.58 2.37
N ILE A 55 13.89 11.41 2.46
CA ILE A 55 14.31 10.30 3.32
C ILE A 55 14.25 9.01 2.50
N ALA A 56 15.32 8.22 2.54
CA ALA A 56 15.32 6.84 2.08
C ALA A 56 15.48 5.90 3.29
N VAL A 57 14.54 4.97 3.46
CA VAL A 57 14.53 3.98 4.54
C VAL A 57 14.91 2.63 3.95
N LEU A 58 15.96 1.99 4.48
CA LEU A 58 16.35 0.66 4.03
C LEU A 58 15.33 -0.38 4.52
N GLU A 59 14.88 -1.24 3.61
CA GLU A 59 13.90 -2.31 3.87
C GLU A 59 14.51 -3.70 3.58
N GLY A 60 13.81 -4.53 2.81
CA GLY A 60 14.29 -5.83 2.34
C GLY A 60 15.47 -5.75 1.38
N GLY A 61 16.14 -6.87 1.15
CA GLY A 61 17.32 -7.00 0.30
C GLY A 61 18.22 -8.12 0.82
N TYR A 62 18.31 -9.21 0.08
CA TYR A 62 18.85 -10.48 0.59
C TYR A 62 20.16 -10.90 -0.09
N ALA A 63 20.54 -10.20 -1.17
CA ALA A 63 21.85 -10.31 -1.81
C ALA A 63 22.93 -9.47 -1.08
N VAL A 64 23.24 -9.87 0.17
CA VAL A 64 24.07 -9.08 1.11
C VAL A 64 25.43 -8.68 0.55
N GLU A 65 26.14 -9.59 -0.10
CA GLU A 65 27.51 -9.32 -0.60
C GLU A 65 27.53 -8.82 -2.05
N THR A 66 26.57 -9.28 -2.86
CA THR A 66 26.59 -9.07 -4.31
C THR A 66 25.79 -7.84 -4.77
N ALA A 67 24.87 -7.34 -3.94
CA ALA A 67 24.00 -6.21 -4.28
C ALA A 67 24.15 -5.03 -3.30
N LEU A 68 23.87 -5.27 -2.02
CA LEU A 68 23.61 -4.19 -1.05
C LEU A 68 24.74 -3.14 -0.95
N PRO A 69 26.05 -3.50 -0.98
CA PRO A 69 27.11 -2.50 -0.91
C PRO A 69 27.07 -1.52 -2.10
N TYR A 70 26.81 -2.03 -3.30
CA TYR A 70 26.72 -1.24 -4.52
C TYR A 70 25.43 -0.43 -4.57
N VAL A 71 24.29 -1.06 -4.26
CA VAL A 71 22.98 -0.39 -4.24
C VAL A 71 22.96 0.75 -3.23
N ASN A 72 23.38 0.49 -1.98
CA ASN A 72 23.45 1.52 -0.94
C ASN A 72 24.39 2.66 -1.32
N THR A 73 25.58 2.34 -1.83
CA THR A 73 26.53 3.38 -2.28
C THR A 73 25.92 4.23 -3.41
N GLY A 74 25.27 3.59 -4.39
CA GLY A 74 24.62 4.28 -5.50
C GLY A 74 23.48 5.21 -5.04
N ILE A 75 22.64 4.74 -4.11
CA ILE A 75 21.55 5.55 -3.53
C ILE A 75 22.12 6.75 -2.77
N ILE A 76 23.08 6.53 -1.87
CA ILE A 76 23.68 7.59 -1.05
C ILE A 76 24.34 8.66 -1.93
N LEU A 77 25.14 8.25 -2.93
CA LEU A 77 25.77 9.19 -3.86
C LEU A 77 24.73 9.97 -4.67
N ALA A 78 23.69 9.30 -5.19
CA ALA A 78 22.63 9.96 -5.93
C ALA A 78 21.87 10.99 -5.08
N MET A 79 21.53 10.65 -3.83
CA MET A 79 20.87 11.58 -2.90
C MET A 79 21.78 12.74 -2.51
N ALA A 80 23.08 12.51 -2.39
CA ALA A 80 24.07 13.56 -2.13
C ALA A 80 24.41 14.42 -3.36
N GLY A 81 23.85 14.12 -4.54
CA GLY A 81 24.18 14.80 -5.80
C GLY A 81 25.61 14.55 -6.28
N LEU A 82 26.21 13.43 -5.88
CA LEU A 82 27.57 13.02 -6.21
C LEU A 82 27.59 12.03 -7.39
N ASP A 83 28.73 11.98 -8.09
CA ASP A 83 28.91 11.05 -9.21
C ASP A 83 28.94 9.60 -8.74
N TYR A 84 27.98 8.81 -9.22
CA TYR A 84 27.88 7.36 -9.00
C TYR A 84 28.25 6.55 -10.25
N SER A 85 28.80 7.15 -11.31
CA SER A 85 29.13 6.47 -12.57
C SER A 85 30.04 5.25 -12.43
N ARG A 86 30.83 5.20 -11.35
CA ARG A 86 31.76 4.10 -11.03
C ARG A 86 31.17 3.04 -10.11
N VAL A 87 29.96 3.23 -9.59
CA VAL A 87 29.25 2.22 -8.80
C VAL A 87 28.65 1.22 -9.77
N VAL A 88 29.40 0.16 -10.03
CA VAL A 88 29.03 -0.92 -10.94
C VAL A 88 29.39 -2.23 -10.27
N GLU A 89 28.42 -3.13 -10.24
CA GLU A 89 28.57 -4.48 -9.72
C GLU A 89 29.54 -5.29 -10.61
N PRO A 90 30.38 -6.16 -10.04
CA PRO A 90 31.46 -6.83 -10.76
C PRO A 90 30.95 -7.78 -11.86
N ASP A 91 29.73 -8.30 -11.73
CA ASP A 91 29.09 -9.23 -12.67
C ASP A 91 28.02 -8.56 -13.55
N TYR A 92 27.93 -7.22 -13.53
CA TYR A 92 26.94 -6.47 -14.28
C TYR A 92 27.02 -6.78 -15.79
N ASN A 93 25.90 -7.26 -16.35
CA ASN A 93 25.77 -7.52 -17.78
C ASN A 93 24.44 -6.95 -18.31
N PRO A 94 24.47 -5.82 -19.06
CA PRO A 94 23.26 -5.14 -19.50
C PRO A 94 22.39 -6.00 -20.43
N GLU A 95 22.97 -6.92 -21.21
CA GLU A 95 22.23 -7.79 -22.11
C GLU A 95 21.34 -8.79 -21.35
N ARG A 96 21.80 -9.27 -20.19
CA ARG A 96 21.04 -10.20 -19.33
C ARG A 96 19.88 -9.51 -18.61
N LEU A 97 19.96 -8.19 -18.42
CA LEU A 97 19.01 -7.40 -17.67
C LEU A 97 17.87 -6.82 -18.53
N ARG A 98 17.88 -7.07 -19.84
CA ARG A 98 16.85 -6.55 -20.75
C ARG A 98 15.47 -7.13 -20.43
N GLN A 99 14.50 -6.24 -20.29
CA GLN A 99 13.08 -6.57 -20.20
C GLN A 99 12.54 -6.95 -21.57
N THR A 100 11.61 -7.91 -21.64
CA THR A 100 10.99 -8.31 -22.91
C THR A 100 10.02 -7.23 -23.44
N PRO A 101 9.77 -7.19 -24.75
CA PRO A 101 8.80 -6.26 -25.34
C PRO A 101 7.39 -6.42 -24.77
N GLU A 102 6.96 -7.65 -24.49
CA GLU A 102 5.61 -7.96 -23.98
C GLU A 102 5.41 -7.38 -22.57
N LYS A 103 6.40 -7.57 -21.68
CA LYS A 103 6.40 -6.94 -20.35
C LYS A 103 6.37 -5.41 -20.46
N THR A 104 7.09 -4.86 -21.43
CA THR A 104 7.11 -3.41 -21.68
C THR A 104 5.75 -2.89 -22.13
N ALA A 105 5.07 -3.60 -23.04
CA ALA A 105 3.73 -3.25 -23.49
C ALA A 105 2.74 -3.29 -22.32
N ARG A 106 2.77 -4.37 -21.52
CA ARG A 106 1.89 -4.51 -20.35
C ARG A 106 2.10 -3.39 -19.33
N ILE A 107 3.35 -3.00 -19.05
CA ILE A 107 3.65 -1.87 -18.15
C ILE A 107 3.06 -0.57 -18.70
N LYS A 108 3.11 -0.33 -20.02
CA LYS A 108 2.55 0.88 -20.61
C LYS A 108 1.03 0.93 -20.47
N GLU A 109 0.34 -0.17 -20.71
CA GLU A 109 -1.12 -0.28 -20.50
C GLU A 109 -1.50 0.05 -19.05
N ILE A 110 -0.79 -0.55 -18.09
CA ILE A 110 -1.04 -0.31 -16.65
C ILE A 110 -0.77 1.16 -16.31
N VAL A 111 0.31 1.74 -16.80
CA VAL A 111 0.63 3.15 -16.57
C VAL A 111 -0.44 4.07 -17.15
N GLU A 112 -0.97 3.78 -18.34
CA GLU A 112 -2.04 4.55 -18.97
C GLU A 112 -3.35 4.44 -18.18
N GLU A 113 -3.73 3.24 -17.75
CA GLU A 113 -4.90 3.01 -16.91
C GLU A 113 -4.81 3.78 -15.59
N LEU A 114 -3.70 3.62 -14.86
CA LEU A 114 -3.50 4.29 -13.56
C LEU A 114 -3.40 5.82 -13.69
N ALA A 115 -2.77 6.31 -14.76
CA ALA A 115 -2.73 7.74 -15.04
C ALA A 115 -4.13 8.31 -15.35
N GLY A 116 -4.95 7.55 -16.09
CA GLY A 116 -6.35 7.92 -16.34
C GLY A 116 -7.15 8.00 -15.05
N ILE A 117 -7.02 7.00 -14.15
CA ILE A 117 -7.67 7.02 -12.83
C ILE A 117 -7.28 8.27 -12.04
N TRP A 118 -5.98 8.61 -12.00
CA TRP A 118 -5.51 9.81 -11.29
C TRP A 118 -6.04 11.11 -11.89
N GLN A 119 -6.10 11.21 -13.23
CA GLN A 119 -6.60 12.40 -13.93
C GLN A 119 -8.09 12.63 -13.71
N HIS A 120 -8.87 11.56 -13.61
CA HIS A 120 -10.33 11.58 -13.46
C HIS A 120 -10.79 11.37 -12.01
N ARG A 121 -9.89 11.48 -11.04
CA ARG A 121 -10.19 11.23 -9.62
C ARG A 121 -11.29 12.13 -9.06
N ASP A 122 -11.37 13.37 -9.57
CA ASP A 122 -12.32 14.40 -9.13
C ASP A 122 -13.62 14.40 -9.95
N ASP A 123 -13.73 13.54 -10.97
CA ASP A 123 -14.91 13.47 -11.85
C ASP A 123 -16.10 12.76 -11.19
N LEU A 124 -15.89 12.12 -10.04
CA LEU A 124 -16.92 11.44 -9.27
C LEU A 124 -17.88 12.46 -8.63
N ASP A 125 -19.13 12.47 -9.06
CA ASP A 125 -20.21 13.20 -8.40
C ASP A 125 -20.61 12.50 -7.09
N ILE A 126 -19.82 12.77 -6.04
CA ILE A 126 -20.06 12.25 -4.68
C ILE A 126 -21.46 12.63 -4.20
N GLU A 127 -21.97 13.82 -4.53
CA GLU A 127 -23.30 14.24 -4.10
C GLU A 127 -24.41 13.37 -4.72
N ALA A 128 -24.31 13.06 -6.01
CA ALA A 128 -25.23 12.15 -6.67
C ALA A 128 -25.13 10.72 -6.13
N LEU A 129 -23.91 10.26 -5.83
CA LEU A 129 -23.69 8.93 -5.25
C LEU A 129 -24.25 8.82 -3.83
N VAL A 130 -24.03 9.83 -2.98
CA VAL A 130 -24.56 9.89 -1.61
C VAL A 130 -26.08 9.90 -1.57
N LYS A 131 -26.74 10.54 -2.56
CA LYS A 131 -28.21 10.52 -2.70
C LYS A 131 -28.75 9.12 -3.02
N GLN A 132 -27.97 8.27 -3.67
CA GLN A 132 -28.40 6.93 -4.09
C GLN A 132 -28.00 5.84 -3.10
N LYS A 133 -26.82 5.96 -2.49
CA LYS A 133 -26.22 4.94 -1.64
C LYS A 133 -25.53 5.59 -0.44
N ARG A 134 -25.69 4.97 0.73
CA ARG A 134 -24.98 5.42 1.97
C ARG A 134 -23.52 4.95 2.00
N PHE A 135 -23.21 3.84 1.33
CA PHE A 135 -21.91 3.19 1.28
C PHE A 135 -21.57 2.78 -0.15
N PHE A 136 -20.29 2.86 -0.50
CA PHE A 136 -19.71 2.11 -1.60
C PHE A 136 -19.21 0.77 -1.07
N GLU A 137 -19.44 -0.32 -1.79
CA GLU A 137 -19.05 -1.68 -1.38
C GLU A 137 -18.21 -2.34 -2.47
N ARG A 138 -17.17 -3.07 -2.04
CA ARG A 138 -16.33 -3.92 -2.88
C ARG A 138 -16.11 -5.27 -2.20
N GLN A 139 -16.10 -6.33 -3.00
CA GLN A 139 -15.81 -7.68 -2.54
C GLN A 139 -14.47 -8.14 -3.12
N ARG A 140 -13.69 -8.89 -2.32
CA ARG A 140 -12.36 -9.39 -2.71
C ARG A 140 -12.17 -10.81 -2.22
N ASP A 141 -11.56 -11.62 -3.08
CA ASP A 141 -11.00 -12.92 -2.74
C ASP A 141 -9.48 -12.80 -2.76
N ILE A 142 -8.84 -13.04 -1.62
CA ILE A 142 -7.39 -12.88 -1.43
C ILE A 142 -6.80 -14.23 -1.02
N TYR A 143 -5.73 -14.63 -1.70
CA TYR A 143 -4.96 -15.82 -1.35
C TYR A 143 -3.58 -15.41 -0.83
N TYR A 144 -3.29 -15.77 0.42
CA TYR A 144 -1.99 -15.61 1.05
C TYR A 144 -1.22 -16.93 0.91
N ASP A 145 -0.33 -16.97 -0.06
CA ASP A 145 0.45 -18.15 -0.43
C ASP A 145 1.42 -18.61 0.67
N THR A 146 1.97 -17.66 1.42
CA THR A 146 2.96 -17.92 2.47
C THR A 146 2.40 -18.81 3.59
N ASP A 147 1.14 -18.56 3.99
CA ASP A 147 0.46 -19.30 5.06
C ASP A 147 -0.66 -20.24 4.55
N GLY A 148 -0.90 -20.25 3.23
CA GLY A 148 -1.98 -21.00 2.59
C GLY A 148 -3.38 -20.58 3.06
N ILE A 149 -3.61 -19.28 3.24
CA ILE A 149 -4.87 -18.71 3.74
C ILE A 149 -5.69 -18.19 2.56
N ASN A 150 -6.97 -18.57 2.50
CA ASN A 150 -7.94 -17.91 1.62
C ASN A 150 -8.78 -16.97 2.47
N GLU A 151 -8.86 -15.71 2.07
CA GLU A 151 -9.66 -14.69 2.73
C GLU A 151 -10.73 -14.17 1.77
N TYR A 152 -11.97 -14.12 2.25
CA TYR A 152 -13.05 -13.39 1.62
C TYR A 152 -13.31 -12.10 2.39
N GLN A 153 -13.30 -10.97 1.69
CA GLN A 153 -13.39 -9.64 2.26
C GLN A 153 -14.52 -8.84 1.63
N VAL A 154 -15.36 -8.22 2.46
CA VAL A 154 -16.33 -7.19 2.06
C VAL A 154 -15.89 -5.86 2.65
N GLU A 155 -15.42 -4.98 1.79
CA GLU A 155 -14.99 -3.63 2.13
C GLU A 155 -16.12 -2.65 1.84
N ARG A 156 -16.42 -1.76 2.79
CA ARG A 156 -17.36 -0.65 2.59
C ARG A 156 -16.70 0.67 2.95
N VAL A 157 -16.98 1.70 2.17
CA VAL A 157 -16.60 3.09 2.48
C VAL A 157 -17.87 3.90 2.63
N LYS A 158 -18.02 4.60 3.75
CA LYS A 158 -19.12 5.53 3.98
C LYS A 158 -18.99 6.69 2.99
N LEU A 159 -19.99 6.89 2.14
CA LEU A 159 -20.01 8.05 1.26
C LEU A 159 -20.42 9.28 2.07
N CYS A 160 -19.59 10.32 2.08
CA CYS A 160 -19.82 11.54 2.86
C CYS A 160 -19.54 12.78 2.00
N ASN A 161 -20.32 13.84 2.21
CA ASN A 161 -20.16 15.12 1.49
C ASN A 161 -19.16 16.07 2.19
N GLU A 162 -18.69 15.72 3.39
CA GLU A 162 -17.85 16.59 4.22
C GLU A 162 -16.43 16.06 4.42
N CYS A 163 -16.20 14.76 4.21
CA CYS A 163 -14.89 14.11 4.38
C CYS A 163 -14.82 12.81 3.57
N ALA A 164 -13.70 12.11 3.62
CA ALA A 164 -13.50 10.82 2.96
C ALA A 164 -14.40 9.67 3.49
N GLY A 165 -15.08 9.88 4.63
CA GLY A 165 -15.86 8.87 5.32
C GLY A 165 -15.00 7.81 6.03
N TYR A 166 -15.64 6.91 6.79
CA TYR A 166 -14.97 5.78 7.43
C TYR A 166 -15.08 4.51 6.59
N MET A 167 -14.13 3.59 6.75
CA MET A 167 -14.10 2.30 6.09
C MET A 167 -14.47 1.17 7.06
N THR A 168 -15.21 0.18 6.58
CA THR A 168 -15.41 -1.08 7.30
C THR A 168 -14.93 -2.25 6.47
N ILE A 169 -14.36 -3.25 7.11
CA ILE A 169 -13.85 -4.48 6.50
C ILE A 169 -14.45 -5.65 7.26
N ALA A 170 -15.38 -6.37 6.64
CA ALA A 170 -15.77 -7.70 7.11
C ALA A 170 -14.89 -8.73 6.41
N SER A 171 -14.11 -9.49 7.17
CA SER A 171 -13.13 -10.44 6.61
C SER A 171 -13.31 -11.81 7.22
N GLN A 172 -13.36 -12.83 6.35
CA GLN A 172 -13.41 -14.23 6.73
C GLN A 172 -12.20 -14.98 6.17
N ALA A 173 -11.35 -15.48 7.07
CA ALA A 173 -10.16 -16.26 6.72
C ALA A 173 -10.41 -17.76 6.90
N PHE A 174 -9.98 -18.52 5.91
CA PHE A 174 -10.00 -19.99 5.86
C PHE A 174 -8.55 -20.50 5.83
N HIS A 175 -8.11 -21.09 6.93
CA HIS A 175 -6.78 -21.68 7.04
C HIS A 175 -6.79 -23.13 6.53
N HIS A 176 -5.63 -23.61 6.06
CA HIS A 176 -5.46 -25.01 5.64
C HIS A 176 -5.78 -26.03 6.75
N ASN A 177 -5.62 -25.63 8.02
CA ASN A 177 -5.87 -26.46 9.19
C ASN A 177 -7.37 -26.51 9.60
N GLY A 178 -8.25 -25.89 8.81
CA GLY A 178 -9.69 -25.85 9.04
C GLY A 178 -10.17 -24.77 10.01
N LEU A 179 -9.26 -23.99 10.61
CA LEU A 179 -9.64 -22.83 11.41
C LEU A 179 -10.32 -21.78 10.53
N ARG A 180 -11.38 -21.19 11.07
CA ARG A 180 -12.13 -20.11 10.45
C ARG A 180 -12.16 -18.95 11.42
N ASN A 181 -11.69 -17.81 10.98
CA ASN A 181 -11.77 -16.56 11.72
C ASN A 181 -12.58 -15.57 10.92
N HIS A 182 -13.49 -14.88 11.60
CA HIS A 182 -14.30 -13.82 11.04
C HIS A 182 -14.07 -12.56 11.86
N ILE A 183 -13.70 -11.47 11.20
CA ILE A 183 -13.44 -10.19 11.85
C ILE A 183 -14.29 -9.09 11.22
N PHE A 184 -14.51 -8.04 11.99
CA PHE A 184 -15.02 -6.77 11.50
C PHE A 184 -14.08 -5.64 11.93
N ALA A 185 -13.45 -4.95 11.00
CA ALA A 185 -12.58 -3.83 11.30
C ALA A 185 -13.20 -2.52 10.80
N ILE A 186 -13.17 -1.49 11.62
CA ILE A 186 -13.58 -0.13 11.29
C ILE A 186 -12.35 0.77 11.33
N SER A 187 -12.16 1.60 10.31
CA SER A 187 -11.05 2.55 10.22
C SER A 187 -11.58 3.94 9.90
N VAL A 188 -11.37 4.87 10.83
CA VAL A 188 -11.70 6.29 10.69
C VAL A 188 -10.42 7.04 10.26
N PRO A 189 -10.44 7.80 9.16
CA PRO A 189 -9.28 8.57 8.71
C PRO A 189 -9.06 9.84 9.55
N PHE A 190 -7.85 10.40 9.50
CA PHE A 190 -7.45 11.60 10.26
C PHE A 190 -8.36 12.82 10.03
N GLU A 191 -8.96 12.95 8.85
CA GLU A 191 -9.80 14.11 8.48
C GLU A 191 -11.29 13.77 8.52
N ALA A 192 -11.71 12.73 9.24
CA ALA A 192 -13.12 12.37 9.34
C ALA A 192 -13.92 13.43 10.10
N CYS A 193 -15.07 13.84 9.55
CA CYS A 193 -16.00 14.73 10.26
C CYS A 193 -16.64 14.02 11.47
N LEU A 194 -17.13 14.79 12.44
CA LEU A 194 -17.74 14.27 13.67
C LEU A 194 -18.85 13.25 13.40
N LYS A 195 -19.68 13.51 12.38
CA LYS A 195 -20.74 12.57 11.98
C LYS A 195 -20.19 11.20 11.56
N CYS A 196 -19.09 11.17 10.83
CA CYS A 196 -18.47 9.90 10.42
C CYS A 196 -17.77 9.19 11.60
N GLN A 197 -17.20 9.96 12.55
CA GLN A 197 -16.67 9.40 13.79
C GLN A 197 -17.78 8.75 14.62
N ASP A 198 -18.88 9.47 14.86
CA ASP A 198 -20.03 8.96 15.62
C ASP A 198 -20.66 7.72 14.95
N GLU A 199 -20.88 7.77 13.63
CA GLU A 199 -21.40 6.61 12.89
C GLU A 199 -20.46 5.39 12.94
N ALA A 200 -19.14 5.61 12.94
CA ALA A 200 -18.15 4.54 13.07
C ALA A 200 -18.17 3.89 14.46
N VAL A 201 -18.32 4.70 15.52
CA VAL A 201 -18.48 4.20 16.89
C VAL A 201 -19.76 3.40 17.04
N VAL A 202 -20.88 3.87 16.48
CA VAL A 202 -22.13 3.12 16.45
C VAL A 202 -21.95 1.78 15.72
N ALA A 203 -21.30 1.79 14.55
CA ALA A 203 -21.03 0.55 13.80
C ALA A 203 -20.16 -0.44 14.59
N TYR A 204 -19.21 0.04 15.38
CA TYR A 204 -18.41 -0.79 16.30
C TYR A 204 -19.29 -1.41 17.40
N MET A 205 -20.14 -0.62 18.06
CA MET A 205 -21.06 -1.09 19.10
C MET A 205 -22.03 -2.15 18.56
N GLU A 206 -22.67 -1.88 17.42
CA GLU A 206 -23.57 -2.83 16.75
C GLU A 206 -22.87 -4.15 16.39
N ALA A 207 -21.62 -4.07 15.89
CA ALA A 207 -20.83 -5.25 15.58
C ALA A 207 -20.49 -6.08 16.83
N CYS A 208 -20.20 -5.43 17.95
CA CYS A 208 -19.94 -6.09 19.24
C CYS A 208 -21.19 -6.79 19.82
N GLU A 209 -22.39 -6.34 19.48
CA GLU A 209 -23.64 -6.98 19.90
C GLU A 209 -24.08 -8.14 18.97
N SER A 210 -23.69 -8.08 17.69
CA SER A 210 -24.16 -9.01 16.64
C SER A 210 -23.81 -10.48 16.87
N LYS A 211 -22.74 -10.78 17.62
CA LYS A 211 -22.13 -12.13 17.77
C LYS A 211 -21.75 -12.81 16.45
N MET A 212 -21.70 -12.06 15.35
CA MET A 212 -21.38 -12.57 14.02
C MET A 212 -19.87 -12.75 13.81
N TYR A 213 -19.06 -12.03 14.59
CA TYR A 213 -17.61 -11.95 14.43
C TYR A 213 -16.89 -12.62 15.60
N ASN A 214 -15.67 -13.10 15.37
CA ASN A 214 -14.77 -13.53 16.44
C ASN A 214 -14.07 -12.32 17.07
N TYR A 215 -13.74 -11.33 16.24
CA TYR A 215 -13.09 -10.09 16.65
C TYR A 215 -13.73 -8.88 15.96
N VAL A 216 -13.81 -7.77 16.69
CA VAL A 216 -14.20 -6.47 16.14
C VAL A 216 -13.12 -5.47 16.49
N TYR A 217 -12.67 -4.67 15.53
CA TYR A 217 -11.62 -3.67 15.71
C TYR A 217 -12.13 -2.29 15.31
N LEU A 218 -11.75 -1.26 16.06
CA LEU A 218 -11.95 0.14 15.70
C LEU A 218 -10.62 0.85 15.78
N GLN A 219 -10.22 1.49 14.68
CA GLN A 219 -9.14 2.44 14.63
C GLN A 219 -9.71 3.82 14.35
N ASP A 220 -9.72 4.67 15.37
CA ASP A 220 -10.07 6.07 15.25
C ASP A 220 -8.80 6.93 15.24
N ARG A 221 -8.37 7.32 14.04
CA ARG A 221 -7.15 8.13 13.87
C ARG A 221 -7.36 9.60 14.24
N VAL A 222 -8.59 10.08 14.41
CA VAL A 222 -8.85 11.47 14.82
C VAL A 222 -8.53 11.62 16.30
N ASN A 223 -8.98 10.65 17.10
CA ASN A 223 -8.82 10.65 18.55
C ASN A 223 -7.61 9.82 19.02
N ASP A 224 -6.86 9.23 18.08
CA ASP A 224 -5.75 8.31 18.32
C ASP A 224 -6.14 7.12 19.22
N VAL A 225 -7.31 6.55 18.95
CA VAL A 225 -7.91 5.46 19.72
C VAL A 225 -7.89 4.18 18.91
N TYR A 226 -7.36 3.10 19.50
CA TYR A 226 -7.42 1.77 18.94
C TYR A 226 -8.09 0.79 19.91
N LYS A 227 -9.21 0.20 19.50
CA LYS A 227 -10.03 -0.71 20.31
C LYS A 227 -10.21 -2.04 19.62
N GLY A 228 -10.35 -3.09 20.43
CA GLY A 228 -10.74 -4.40 19.95
C GLY A 228 -11.64 -5.14 20.92
N TYR A 229 -12.60 -5.88 20.39
CA TYR A 229 -13.47 -6.78 21.14
C TYR A 229 -13.20 -8.22 20.73
N ASN A 230 -12.97 -9.09 21.71
CA ASN A 230 -12.77 -10.53 21.51
C ASN A 230 -13.96 -11.31 22.06
N PHE A 231 -14.75 -11.94 21.19
CA PHE A 231 -15.93 -12.71 21.60
C PHE A 231 -15.59 -13.99 22.36
N GLY A 232 -14.44 -14.61 22.11
CA GLY A 232 -13.98 -15.79 22.83
C GLY A 232 -13.66 -15.49 24.30
N LYS A 233 -13.11 -14.30 24.57
CA LYS A 233 -12.80 -13.83 25.94
C LYS A 233 -13.92 -12.99 26.56
N LYS A 234 -14.89 -12.53 25.76
CA LYS A 234 -15.94 -11.58 26.15
C LYS A 234 -15.36 -10.32 26.80
N SER A 235 -14.29 -9.80 26.21
CA SER A 235 -13.56 -8.65 26.73
C SER A 235 -13.24 -7.66 25.62
N GLU A 236 -13.44 -6.39 25.92
CA GLU A 236 -12.91 -5.26 25.17
C GLU A 236 -11.50 -4.93 25.67
N TRP A 237 -10.66 -4.41 24.77
CA TRP A 237 -9.37 -3.81 25.10
C TRP A 237 -9.18 -2.54 24.27
N GLU A 238 -8.34 -1.66 24.77
CA GLU A 238 -7.94 -0.40 24.16
C GLU A 238 -6.42 -0.30 24.30
N GLU A 239 -5.74 0.12 23.24
CA GLU A 239 -4.30 0.38 23.26
C GLU A 239 -4.05 1.70 24.02
N ILE A 240 -3.11 1.69 24.98
CA ILE A 240 -2.77 2.82 25.87
C ILE A 240 -1.53 3.53 25.34
#